data_AF-A0A816S7R6-F1
#
_entry.id   AF-A0A816S7R6-F1
#
_cell.length_a   1.000
_cell.length_b   1.000
_cell.length_c   1.000
_cell.angle_alpha   90.00
_cell.angle_beta   90.00
_cell.angle_gamma   90.00
#
_symmetry.space_group_name_H-M   'P 1'
#
loop_
_entity.id
_entity.type
_entity.pdbx_description
1 polymer ?
#
loop_
_entity_poly.entity_id
_entity_poly.type
_entity_poly.pdbx_seq_one_letter_code
_entity_poly.pdbx_strand_id
1 'polypeptide(L)'
;MLRVICRRELSNLLSISRRFSSIQWNSSIPCEESELPGDGAIQRKSPLDSTIEQTYAGALSFLRRNYTRNLTNVDVAVTDIALDLATTYRPDAQFGP
;
A
#
# COMPACT_ATOMS: atom_id res chain seq x y z
N MET A 1 2.28 -24.28 -15.22
CA MET A 1 2.85 -24.10 -16.58
C MET A 1 3.01 -22.60 -16.84
N LEU A 2 4.16 -22.02 -16.49
CA LEU A 2 4.62 -20.75 -17.05
C LEU A 2 6.15 -20.70 -16.90
N ARG A 3 6.80 -20.79 -18.06
CA ARG A 3 8.25 -20.76 -18.27
C ARG A 3 8.68 -19.29 -18.28
N VAL A 4 9.46 -18.85 -17.30
CA VAL A 4 10.15 -17.56 -17.40
C VAL A 4 11.46 -17.80 -18.15
N ILE A 5 11.54 -17.27 -19.37
CA ILE A 5 12.75 -17.28 -20.19
C ILE A 5 13.69 -16.23 -19.61
N CYS A 6 14.79 -16.67 -19.01
CA CYS A 6 15.96 -15.84 -18.74
C CYS A 6 17.07 -16.29 -19.70
N ARG A 7 17.36 -15.49 -20.73
CA ARG A 7 18.52 -15.69 -21.60
C ARG A 7 19.47 -14.53 -21.35
N ARG A 8 20.48 -14.75 -20.50
CA ARG A 8 21.62 -13.85 -20.39
C ARG A 8 22.88 -14.65 -20.70
N GLU A 9 23.26 -14.59 -21.98
CA GLU A 9 24.63 -14.80 -22.45
C GLU A 9 25.55 -13.95 -21.57
N LEU A 10 26.49 -14.58 -20.87
CA LEU A 10 27.81 -14.04 -20.51
C LEU A 10 28.63 -15.19 -19.93
N SER A 11 29.20 -15.99 -20.83
CA SER A 11 30.30 -16.90 -20.53
C SER A 11 31.56 -16.11 -20.20
N ASN A 12 32.31 -16.63 -19.22
CA ASN A 12 33.71 -16.34 -18.88
C ASN A 12 33.91 -15.23 -17.82
N LEU A 13 34.05 -15.63 -16.55
CA LEU A 13 35.35 -15.93 -15.92
C LEU A 13 35.17 -16.14 -14.40
N LEU A 14 35.57 -17.34 -13.94
CA LEU A 14 36.27 -17.65 -12.69
C LEU A 14 35.95 -16.83 -11.42
N SER A 15 35.23 -17.45 -10.48
CA SER A 15 35.78 -17.93 -9.21
C SER A 15 34.66 -18.11 -8.18
N ILE A 16 34.50 -19.35 -7.74
CA ILE A 16 33.62 -19.73 -6.65
C ILE A 16 34.27 -19.22 -5.35
N SER A 17 33.66 -18.21 -4.73
CA SER A 17 33.95 -17.85 -3.34
C SER A 17 32.72 -17.26 -2.66
N ARG A 18 32.18 -18.06 -1.73
CA ARG A 18 31.51 -17.70 -0.48
C ARG A 18 30.91 -16.29 -0.42
N ARG A 19 29.58 -16.17 -0.55
CA ARG A 19 28.79 -15.13 0.15
C ARG A 19 27.33 -15.53 0.18
N PHE A 20 27.00 -16.36 1.17
CA PHE A 20 25.64 -16.69 1.57
C PHE A 20 25.02 -15.55 2.40
N SER A 21 25.19 -14.30 1.95
CA SER A 21 24.84 -13.11 2.74
C SER A 21 24.57 -11.88 1.88
N SER A 22 23.62 -11.98 0.95
CA SER A 22 22.99 -10.81 0.35
C SER A 22 21.88 -11.25 -0.59
N ILE A 23 20.73 -11.65 -0.04
CA ILE A 23 19.48 -11.48 -0.78
C ILE A 23 19.26 -9.95 -0.80
N GLN A 24 19.85 -9.29 -1.79
CA GLN A 24 19.44 -7.93 -2.15
C GLN A 24 18.03 -8.08 -2.73
N TRP A 25 17.05 -7.74 -1.90
CA TRP A 25 15.70 -7.48 -2.37
C TRP A 25 15.78 -6.34 -3.37
N ASN A 26 15.84 -6.68 -4.66
CA ASN A 26 15.64 -5.68 -5.71
C ASN A 26 14.18 -5.22 -5.61
N SER A 27 14.00 -4.07 -4.96
CA SER A 27 12.75 -3.35 -4.77
C SER A 27 12.30 -2.66 -6.06
N SER A 28 12.37 -3.33 -7.21
CA SER A 28 12.08 -2.72 -8.51
C SER A 28 10.57 -2.65 -8.84
N ILE A 29 9.71 -2.46 -7.84
CA ILE A 29 8.40 -1.85 -8.08
C ILE A 29 8.61 -0.36 -7.81
N PRO A 30 8.63 0.50 -8.83
CA PRO A 30 8.62 1.93 -8.60
C PRO A 30 7.20 2.29 -8.15
N CYS A 31 6.92 2.12 -6.86
CA CYS A 31 6.01 3.02 -6.21
C CYS A 31 6.72 4.37 -6.29
N GLU A 32 6.20 5.32 -7.07
CA GLU A 32 6.73 6.69 -7.07
C GLU A 32 6.85 7.11 -5.61
N GLU A 33 8.08 7.30 -5.14
CA GLU A 33 8.36 7.69 -3.76
C GLU A 33 7.92 9.14 -3.63
N SER A 34 6.64 9.33 -3.28
CA SER A 34 6.20 10.62 -2.78
C SER A 34 6.99 10.86 -1.50
N GLU A 35 7.98 11.75 -1.54
CA GLU A 35 8.78 12.23 -0.40
C GLU A 35 7.92 13.00 0.62
N LEU A 36 6.79 12.42 1.02
CA LEU A 36 5.88 12.96 2.01
C LEU A 36 6.14 12.14 3.28
N PRO A 37 6.78 12.72 4.30
CA PRO A 37 7.03 12.03 5.55
C PRO A 37 5.70 11.85 6.30
N GLY A 38 5.01 10.75 6.03
CA GLY A 38 3.74 10.38 6.65
C GLY A 38 2.53 11.19 6.18
N ASP A 39 1.35 10.77 6.64
CA ASP A 39 0.04 11.38 6.33
C ASP A 39 -0.36 11.41 4.84
N GLY A 40 0.01 10.37 4.09
CA GLY A 40 -0.30 10.21 2.68
C GLY A 40 -1.80 10.24 2.37
N ALA A 41 -2.69 9.91 3.33
CA ALA A 41 -4.14 10.01 3.14
C ALA A 41 -4.65 11.46 2.92
N ILE A 42 -3.91 12.46 3.40
CA ILE A 42 -4.28 13.88 3.27
C ILE A 42 -3.39 14.56 2.24
N GLN A 43 -2.12 14.19 2.19
CA GLN A 43 -1.13 14.90 1.38
C GLN A 43 -1.04 14.37 -0.07
N ARG A 44 -1.50 13.14 -0.37
CA ARG A 44 -1.43 12.61 -1.73
C ARG A 44 -2.34 13.35 -2.69
N LYS A 45 -1.78 13.68 -3.85
CA LYS A 45 -2.50 14.26 -5.00
C LYS A 45 -3.24 13.20 -5.83
N SER A 46 -2.68 12.00 -5.92
CA SER A 46 -3.22 10.87 -6.69
C SER A 46 -3.85 9.82 -5.78
N PRO A 47 -4.99 9.22 -6.16
CA PRO A 47 -5.67 8.18 -5.36
C PRO A 47 -5.06 6.77 -5.53
N LEU A 48 -4.24 6.54 -6.56
CA LEU A 48 -3.72 5.21 -6.92
C LEU A 48 -2.54 4.79 -6.04
N ASP A 49 -1.70 5.76 -5.66
CA ASP A 49 -0.42 5.50 -5.02
C ASP A 49 -0.54 5.15 -3.54
N SER A 50 0.43 4.37 -3.05
CA SER A 50 0.64 4.06 -1.64
C SER A 50 1.91 4.71 -1.13
N THR A 51 1.84 5.32 0.04
CA THR A 51 2.99 5.94 0.71
C THR A 51 3.42 5.06 1.88
N ILE A 52 4.72 5.01 2.16
CA ILE A 52 5.25 4.35 3.35
C ILE A 52 4.89 5.19 4.58
N GLU A 53 4.23 4.58 5.55
CA GLU A 53 3.79 5.22 6.80
C GLU A 53 4.34 4.43 7.99
N GLN A 54 4.58 5.09 9.12
CA GLN A 54 4.77 4.36 10.37
C GLN A 54 3.44 3.71 10.76
N THR A 55 3.44 2.40 11.02
CA THR A 55 2.22 1.63 11.29
C THR A 55 1.39 2.18 12.45
N TYR A 56 2.05 2.77 13.45
CA TYR A 56 1.43 3.30 14.67
C TYR A 56 1.09 4.80 14.60
N ALA A 57 1.39 5.49 13.50
CA ALA A 57 1.17 6.93 13.36
C ALA A 57 0.39 7.25 12.07
N GLY A 58 0.18 8.55 11.83
CA GLY A 58 -0.44 9.09 10.63
C GLY A 58 -1.97 8.99 10.57
N ALA A 59 -2.56 9.60 9.55
CA ALA A 59 -4.01 9.68 9.33
C ALA A 59 -4.68 8.30 9.08
N LEU A 60 -5.68 7.96 9.90
CA LEU A 60 -6.36 6.66 9.94
C LEU A 60 -7.56 6.58 8.98
N SER A 61 -7.32 6.83 7.68
CA SER A 61 -8.31 6.45 6.68
C SER A 61 -8.28 4.95 6.43
N PHE A 62 -9.38 4.43 5.86
CA PHE A 62 -9.44 3.04 5.42
C PHE A 62 -8.27 2.73 4.48
N LEU A 63 -7.39 1.81 4.89
CA LEU A 63 -6.16 1.43 4.17
C LEU A 63 -5.27 2.62 3.77
N ARG A 64 -5.24 3.69 4.57
CA ARG A 64 -4.51 4.92 4.28
C ARG A 64 -4.93 5.59 2.96
N ARG A 65 -6.13 5.33 2.42
CA ARG A 65 -6.63 5.97 1.18
C ARG A 65 -6.95 7.45 1.36
N ASN A 66 -7.10 8.17 0.25
CA ASN A 66 -7.23 9.63 0.29
C ASN A 66 -8.56 10.07 0.91
N TYR A 67 -8.53 11.04 1.82
CA TYR A 67 -9.72 11.72 2.29
C TYR A 67 -10.16 12.76 1.26
N THR A 68 -11.14 12.39 0.43
CA THR A 68 -11.71 13.30 -0.55
C THR A 68 -13.19 13.03 -0.75
N ARG A 69 -13.93 14.08 -1.12
CA ARG A 69 -15.32 13.98 -1.59
C ARG A 69 -15.40 14.04 -3.12
N ASN A 70 -14.26 14.23 -3.80
CA ASN A 70 -14.22 14.22 -5.26
C ASN A 70 -14.20 12.78 -5.75
N LEU A 71 -15.23 12.40 -6.51
CA LEU A 71 -15.43 11.06 -7.05
C LEU A 71 -15.03 10.94 -8.53
N THR A 72 -14.43 11.97 -9.14
CA THR A 72 -13.95 11.89 -10.52
C THR A 72 -12.83 10.86 -10.63
N ASN A 73 -12.97 9.89 -11.54
CA ASN A 73 -11.99 8.83 -11.80
C ASN A 73 -11.66 7.95 -10.57
N VAL A 74 -12.64 7.68 -9.71
CA VAL A 74 -12.52 6.78 -8.56
C VAL A 74 -13.33 5.51 -8.82
N ASP A 75 -12.71 4.34 -8.69
CA ASP A 75 -13.39 3.05 -8.90
C ASP A 75 -14.25 2.64 -7.70
N VAL A 76 -13.77 2.90 -6.48
CA VAL A 76 -14.43 2.52 -5.23
C VAL A 76 -14.37 3.67 -4.24
N ALA A 77 -15.53 4.05 -3.72
CA ALA A 77 -15.66 5.00 -2.62
C ALA A 77 -15.98 4.24 -1.32
N VAL A 78 -15.18 4.47 -0.29
CA VAL A 78 -15.44 3.97 1.06
C VAL A 78 -16.14 5.08 1.83
N THR A 79 -17.37 4.81 2.27
CA THR A 79 -18.16 5.72 3.08
C THR A 79 -18.87 4.93 4.16
N ASP A 80 -18.91 5.48 5.36
CA ASP A 80 -19.46 4.80 6.51
C ASP A 80 -20.69 5.52 7.07
N ILE A 81 -21.57 4.76 7.72
CA ILE A 81 -22.78 5.27 8.40
C ILE A 81 -22.78 4.71 9.82
N ALA A 82 -22.51 5.56 10.80
CA ALA A 82 -22.56 5.22 12.22
C ALA A 82 -24.01 5.19 12.71
N LEU A 83 -24.70 4.06 12.54
CA LEU A 83 -26.10 3.87 12.97
C LEU A 83 -26.26 2.67 13.89
N ASP A 84 -26.94 2.89 15.01
CA ASP A 84 -27.26 1.84 16.00
C ASP A 84 -28.73 1.89 16.49
N LEU A 85 -29.59 2.71 15.86
CA LEU A 85 -30.98 2.88 16.32
C LEU A 85 -31.90 1.68 15.99
N ALA A 86 -31.46 0.78 15.11
CA ALA A 86 -32.24 -0.38 14.68
C ALA A 86 -31.86 -1.68 15.41
N THR A 87 -30.89 -1.64 16.34
CA THR A 87 -30.47 -2.83 17.09
C THR A 87 -31.45 -3.12 18.21
N THR A 88 -31.82 -4.40 18.37
CA THR A 88 -32.73 -4.87 19.43
C THR A 88 -31.99 -5.47 20.62
N TYR A 89 -30.67 -5.57 20.54
CA TYR A 89 -29.81 -6.19 21.56
C TYR A 89 -28.65 -5.26 21.94
N ARG A 90 -27.40 -5.75 21.94
CA ARG A 90 -26.22 -4.96 22.32
C ARG A 90 -26.08 -3.76 21.37
N PRO A 91 -26.17 -2.53 21.88
CA PRO A 91 -25.75 -1.36 21.12
C PRO A 91 -24.23 -1.39 20.95
N ASP A 92 -23.68 -0.60 20.03
CA ASP A 92 -22.27 -0.23 19.80
C ASP A 92 -21.86 -0.27 18.31
N ALA A 93 -22.76 -0.64 17.40
CA ALA A 93 -22.46 -0.72 15.96
C ALA A 93 -22.02 0.63 15.35
N GLN A 94 -22.41 1.74 15.99
CA GLN A 94 -22.02 3.09 15.61
C GLN A 94 -20.51 3.38 15.69
N PHE A 95 -19.73 2.59 16.45
CA PHE A 95 -18.29 2.77 16.61
C PHE A 95 -17.45 1.88 15.69
N GLY A 96 -18.09 1.15 14.78
CA GLY A 96 -17.39 0.31 13.80
C GLY A 96 -16.57 1.13 12.79
N PRO A 97 -17.16 2.17 12.19
CA PRO A 97 -16.44 3.17 11.41
C PRO A 97 -15.44 3.97 12.25
#